data_AF-A0A972P7M9-F1
#
_entry.id   AF-A0A972P7M9-F1
#
_cell.length_a   1.000
_cell.length_b   1.000
_cell.length_c   1.000
_cell.angle_alpha   90.00
_cell.angle_beta   90.00
_cell.angle_gamma   90.00
#
_symmetry.space_group_name_H-M   'P 1'
#
loop_
_entity.id
_entity.type
_entity.pdbx_description
1 polymer ?
#
loop_
_entity_poly.entity_id
_entity_poly.type
_entity_poly.pdbx_seq_one_letter_code
_entity_poly.pdbx_strand_id
1 'polypeptide(L)' 'MLEAQGFTLVRQKGSHIRLRKEEIGRTLLVTVPSNQKQIRKGTLNGILSQAGLSKEELVALFQV' A
#
# COMPACT_ATOMS: atom_id res chain seq x y z
N MET A 1 0.91 9.43 0.44
CA MET A 1 1.96 8.80 -0.39
C MET A 1 2.63 7.68 0.41
N LEU A 2 2.51 6.40 0.02
CA LEU A 2 3.03 5.26 0.82
C LEU A 2 4.54 5.35 1.12
N GLU A 3 5.27 6.08 0.28
CA GLU A 3 6.69 6.40 0.47
C GLU A 3 6.96 7.13 1.81
N ALA A 4 6.02 7.97 2.27
CA ALA A 4 6.14 8.67 3.55
C ALA A 4 6.07 7.74 4.77
N GLN A 5 5.58 6.52 4.59
CA GLN A 5 5.44 5.49 5.63
C GLN A 5 6.59 4.48 5.61
N GLY A 6 7.65 4.72 4.83
CA GLY A 6 8.79 3.81 4.68
C GLY A 6 8.53 2.63 3.75
N PHE A 7 7.50 2.70 2.90
CA PHE A 7 7.29 1.72 1.84
C PHE A 7 8.11 2.11 0.61
N THR A 8 9.00 1.21 0.19
CA THR A 8 9.80 1.35 -1.01
C THR A 8 9.14 0.62 -2.18
N LEU A 9 9.12 1.24 -3.35
CA LEU A 9 8.67 0.61 -4.58
C LEU A 9 9.67 -0.47 -5.02
N VAL A 10 9.27 -1.74 -4.98
CA VAL A 10 10.13 -2.86 -5.38
C VAL A 10 9.99 -3.16 -6.87
N ARG A 11 8.75 -3.12 -7.36
CA ARG A 11 8.46 -3.48 -8.76
C ARG A 11 7.13 -2.94 -9.19
N GLN A 12 7.05 -2.40 -10.40
CA GLN A 12 5.79 -2.14 -11.07
C GLN A 12 5.69 -3.03 -12.31
N LYS A 13 4.58 -3.73 -12.49
CA LYS A 13 4.25 -4.45 -13.73
C LYS A 13 2.90 -3.97 -14.23
N GLY A 14 2.94 -3.06 -15.21
CA GLY A 14 1.74 -2.36 -15.69
C GLY A 14 1.04 -1.62 -14.56
N SER A 15 -0.26 -1.87 -14.43
CA SER A 15 -1.13 -1.28 -13.41
C SER A 15 -0.91 -1.79 -11.99
N HIS A 16 0.01 -2.73 -11.74
CA HIS A 16 0.24 -3.29 -10.41
C HIS A 16 1.59 -2.84 -9.86
N ILE A 17 1.56 -2.12 -8.75
CA ILE A 17 2.72 -1.64 -8.01
C ILE A 17 2.94 -2.54 -6.80
N ARG A 18 4.14 -3.09 -6.65
CA ARG A 18 4.58 -3.82 -5.46
C ARG A 18 5.43 -2.91 -4.58
N LEU A 19 4.97 -2.71 -3.36
CA LEU A 19 5.62 -1.94 -2.31
C LEU A 19 6.15 -2.90 -1.25
N ARG A 20 7.30 -2.57 -0.67
CA ARG A 20 7.90 -3.29 0.45
C ARG A 20 8.25 -2.31 1.54
N LYS A 21 7.87 -2.61 2.77
CA LYS A 21 8.35 -1.91 3.96
C LYS A 21 9.12 -2.89 4.81
N GLU A 22 10.32 -2.50 5.22
CA GLU A 22 11.13 -3.25 6.17
C GLU A 22 10.88 -2.64 7.55
N GLU A 23 10.37 -3.46 8.46
CA GLU A 23 10.13 -3.12 9.86
C GLU A 23 10.98 -4.04 10.73
N ILE A 24 11.25 -3.62 11.96
CA ILE A 24 12.07 -4.38 12.91
C ILE A 24 11.42 -5.77 13.12
N GLY A 25 12.04 -6.82 12.57
CA GLY A 25 11.57 -8.20 12.66
C GLY A 25 10.47 -8.61 11.67
N ARG A 26 10.03 -7.75 10.75
CA ARG A 26 9.00 -8.10 9.75
C ARG A 26 9.16 -7.35 8.43
N THR A 27 8.95 -8.03 7.31
CA THR A 27 8.87 -7.41 5.97
C THR A 27 7.42 -7.38 5.52
N LEU A 28 6.89 -6.20 5.25
CA LEU A 28 5.54 -6.00 4.73
C LEU A 28 5.61 -5.87 3.20
N LEU A 29 4.82 -6.64 2.47
CA LEU A 29 4.75 -6.64 1.01
C LEU A 29 3.32 -6.37 0.57
N VAL A 30 3.13 -5.29 -0.19
CA VAL A 30 1.81 -4.79 -0.56
C VAL A 30 1.75 -4.65 -2.07
N THR A 31 0.64 -5.08 -2.67
CA THR A 31 0.41 -4.87 -4.11
C THR A 31 -0.77 -3.93 -4.30
N VAL A 32 -0.51 -2.77 -4.91
CA VAL A 32 -1.49 -1.71 -5.13
C VAL A 32 -1.78 -1.58 -6.62
N PRO A 33 -3.05 -1.63 -7.05
CA PRO A 33 -3.42 -1.31 -8.42
C PRO A 33 -3.36 0.22 -8.65
N SER A 34 -2.53 0.67 -9.59
CA SER A 34 -2.31 2.09 -9.93
C SER A 34 -3.22 2.62 -11.03
N ASN A 35 -3.88 1.74 -11.79
CA ASN A 35 -4.73 2.14 -12.93
C ASN A 35 -6.21 2.35 -12.56
N GLN A 36 -6.53 2.33 -11.26
CA GLN A 36 -7.88 2.55 -10.77
C GLN A 36 -7.94 3.86 -9.98
N LYS A 37 -8.73 4.82 -10.47
CA LYS A 37 -9.06 6.04 -9.71
C LYS A 37 -9.81 5.73 -8.40
N GLN A 38 -10.45 4.57 -8.32
CA GLN A 38 -11.23 4.15 -7.15
C GLN A 38 -10.96 2.68 -6.86
N ILE A 39 -10.39 2.40 -5.69
CA ILE A 39 -10.15 1.03 -5.23
C ILE A 39 -11.43 0.55 -4.52
N ARG A 40 -11.93 -0.63 -4.91
CA ARG A 40 -13.09 -1.24 -4.25
C ARG A 40 -12.78 -1.48 -2.77
N LYS A 41 -13.77 -1.31 -1.90
CA LYS A 41 -13.63 -1.48 -0.43
C LYS A 41 -12.95 -2.82 -0.04
N GLY A 42 -13.29 -3.91 -0.71
CA GLY A 42 -12.68 -5.22 -0.47
C GLY A 42 -11.19 -5.27 -0.82
N THR A 43 -10.82 -4.70 -1.97
CA THR A 43 -9.41 -4.57 -2.39
C THR A 43 -8.64 -3.67 -1.44
N LEU A 44 -9.24 -2.57 -0.99
CA LEU A 44 -8.65 -1.67 -0.01
C LEU A 44 -8.38 -2.40 1.31
N ASN A 45 -9.36 -3.17 1.81
CA ASN A 45 -9.21 -3.92 3.06
C ASN A 45 -8.13 -5.01 2.96
N GLY A 46 -8.02 -5.66 1.79
CA GLY A 46 -6.93 -6.60 1.50
C GLY A 46 -5.57 -5.92 1.54
N ILE A 47 -5.44 -4.78 0.87
CA ILE A 47 -4.22 -3.96 0.87
C ILE A 47 -3.85 -3.52 2.29
N LEU A 48 -4.82 -3.06 3.09
CA LEU A 48 -4.61 -2.68 4.50
C LEU A 48 -4.08 -3.86 5.33
N SER A 49 -4.72 -5.01 5.20
CA SER A 49 -4.31 -6.23 5.92
C SER A 49 -2.91 -6.69 5.52
N GLN A 50 -2.55 -6.59 4.24
CA GLN A 50 -1.21 -6.93 3.74
C GLN A 50 -0.15 -5.90 4.15
N ALA A 51 -0.55 -4.64 4.25
CA ALA A 51 0.31 -3.53 4.64
C ALA A 51 0.50 -3.45 6.16
N GLY A 52 -0.29 -4.18 6.95
CA GLY A 52 -0.34 -4.00 8.39
C GLY A 52 -0.77 -2.57 8.78
N LEU A 53 -1.53 -1.90 7.90
CA LEU A 53 -1.97 -0.53 8.09
C LEU A 53 -3.43 -0.51 8.55
N SER A 54 -3.75 0.38 9.48
CA SER A 54 -5.12 0.71 9.83
C SER A 54 -5.74 1.60 8.74
N LYS A 55 -7.08 1.63 8.67
CA LYS A 55 -7.81 2.54 7.75
C LYS A 55 -7.36 3.99 7.89
N GLU A 56 -7.07 4.41 9.12
CA GLU A 56 -6.66 5.78 9.47
C GLU A 56 -5.33 6.16 8.82
N GLU A 57 -4.33 5.28 8.91
CA GLU A 57 -3.02 5.44 8.25
C GLU A 57 -3.17 5.57 6.73
N LEU A 58 -4.11 4.81 6.15
CA LEU A 58 -4.39 4.92 4.72
C LEU A 58 -5.09 6.22 4.35
N VAL A 59 -6.05 6.69 5.14
CA VAL A 59 -6.70 7.99 4.90
C VAL A 59 -5.67 9.12 4.95
N ALA A 60 -4.74 9.08 5.91
CA ALA A 60 -3.62 10.03 5.99
C ALA A 60 -2.72 10.00 4.74
N LEU A 61 -2.61 8.84 4.08
CA LEU A 61 -1.83 8.67 2.85
C LEU A 61 -2.50 9.24 1.58
N PHE A 62 -3.81 9.43 1.59
CA PHE A 62 -4.59 9.95 0.44
C PHE A 62 -5.12 11.39 0.65
N GLN A 63 -4.84 12.01 1.79
CA GLN A 63 -5.27 13.38 2.15
C GLN A 63 -4.24 14.48 1.77
N VAL A 64 -3.41 14.26 0.73
CA VAL A 64 -2.51 15.28 0.18
C VAL A 64 -2.83 15.54 -1.29
#